data_AF-A0A3B8P4Q0-F1
#
_entry.id   AF-A0A3B8P4Q0-F1
#
_cell.length_a   1.000
_cell.length_b   1.000
_cell.length_c   1.000
_cell.angle_alpha   90.00
_cell.angle_beta   90.00
_cell.angle_gamma   90.00
#
_symmetry.space_group_name_H-M   'P 1'
#
loop_
_entity.id
_entity.type
_entity.pdbx_description
1 polymer ?
#
loop_
_entity_poly.entity_id
_entity_poly.type
_entity_poly.pdbx_seq_one_letter_code
_entity_poly.pdbx_strand_id
1 'polypeptide(L)' 'MKPTHRLARSLLLACLSLPALVALAAPQHALTLYDEPPKYPANFKHFDYVNPDAPKGGTFRQSSFGGFDSLNPF' A
#
# COMPACT_ATOMS: atom_id res chain seq x y z
N MET A 1 29.34 -7.44 -53.10
CA MET A 1 29.27 -6.26 -52.18
C MET A 1 27.93 -5.59 -52.42
N LYS A 2 26.94 -5.43 -51.52
CA LYS A 2 26.80 -5.39 -50.05
C LYS A 2 25.55 -6.22 -49.66
N PRO A 3 25.16 -6.36 -48.38
CA PRO A 3 24.26 -5.35 -47.83
C PRO A 3 24.48 -5.06 -46.33
N THR A 4 24.86 -3.81 -46.04
CA THR A 4 24.96 -3.17 -44.72
C THR A 4 23.61 -3.02 -43.99
N HIS A 5 22.48 -3.36 -44.61
CA HIS A 5 21.14 -3.31 -43.99
C HIS A 5 20.86 -4.46 -43.00
N ARG A 6 21.63 -5.55 -43.05
CA ARG A 6 21.47 -6.70 -42.14
C ARG A 6 21.86 -6.38 -40.70
N LEU A 7 22.86 -5.53 -40.52
CA LEU A 7 23.33 -5.06 -39.21
C LEU A 7 22.36 -4.04 -38.58
N ALA A 8 21.83 -3.10 -39.38
CA ALA A 8 20.85 -2.12 -38.91
C ALA A 8 19.53 -2.77 -38.46
N ARG A 9 19.07 -3.83 -39.14
CA ARG A 9 17.91 -4.63 -38.72
C ARG A 9 18.16 -5.47 -37.47
N SER A 10 19.38 -6.00 -37.32
CA SER A 10 19.75 -6.80 -36.14
C SER A 10 19.83 -5.94 -34.86
N LEU A 11 20.24 -4.68 -34.99
CA LEU A 11 20.27 -3.74 -33.87
C LEU A 11 18.86 -3.24 -33.49
N LEU A 12 17.96 -3.06 -34.46
CA LEU A 12 16.55 -2.71 -34.19
C LEU A 12 15.78 -3.84 -33.49
N LEU A 13 16.08 -5.11 -33.79
CA LEU A 13 15.48 -6.25 -33.10
C LEU A 13 16.02 -6.43 -31.67
N ALA A 14 17.25 -6.03 -31.38
CA ALA A 14 17.82 -6.10 -30.04
C ALA A 14 17.10 -5.14 -29.06
N CYS A 15 16.66 -3.97 -29.51
CA CYS A 15 15.88 -3.03 -28.68
C CYS A 15 14.45 -3.53 -28.36
N LEU A 16 13.89 -4.44 -29.17
CA LEU A 16 12.56 -5.03 -28.94
C LEU A 16 12.58 -6.18 -27.92
N SER A 17 13.77 -6.51 -27.38
CA SER A 17 13.98 -7.65 -26.49
C SER A 17 14.22 -7.29 -25.02
N LEU A 18 14.07 -6.00 -24.63
CA LEU A 18 13.95 -5.69 -23.21
C LEU A 18 12.63 -6.28 -22.72
N PRO A 19 12.63 -7.28 -21.82
CA PRO A 19 11.39 -7.65 -21.15
C PRO A 19 10.92 -6.37 -20.45
N ALA A 20 9.68 -5.98 -20.68
CA ALA A 20 9.02 -5.01 -19.84
C ALA A 20 9.25 -5.49 -18.40
N LEU A 21 10.02 -4.72 -17.63
CA LEU A 21 10.28 -5.04 -16.23
C LEU A 21 8.91 -5.04 -15.57
N VAL A 22 8.34 -6.22 -15.36
CA VAL A 22 7.03 -6.35 -14.75
C VAL A 22 7.18 -5.79 -13.35
N ALA A 23 6.59 -4.61 -13.12
CA ALA A 23 6.54 -4.00 -11.80
C ALA A 23 5.66 -4.89 -10.92
N LEU A 24 6.29 -5.81 -10.19
CA LEU A 24 5.60 -6.70 -9.27
C LEU A 24 5.36 -5.91 -7.98
N ALA A 25 4.21 -5.25 -7.88
CA ALA A 25 3.76 -4.69 -6.61
C ALA A 25 3.40 -5.86 -5.67
N ALA A 26 4.36 -6.26 -4.83
CA ALA A 26 4.10 -7.23 -3.79
C ALA A 26 3.07 -6.64 -2.80
N PRO A 27 2.13 -7.44 -2.28
CA PRO A 27 1.23 -6.99 -1.22
C PRO A 27 2.03 -6.43 -0.04
N GLN A 28 1.73 -5.21 0.38
CA GLN A 28 2.30 -4.58 1.56
C GLN A 28 1.29 -4.63 2.71
N HIS A 29 1.76 -4.91 3.93
CA HIS A 29 0.89 -4.97 5.12
C HIS A 29 0.59 -3.60 5.71
N ALA A 30 1.31 -2.56 5.29
CA ALA A 30 1.19 -1.20 5.79
C ALA A 30 1.58 -0.19 4.71
N LEU A 31 1.00 1.00 4.81
CA LEU A 31 1.34 2.18 4.03
C LEU A 31 1.80 3.27 4.99
N THR A 32 2.90 3.94 4.65
CA THR A 32 3.40 5.12 5.37
C THR A 32 3.42 6.31 4.42
N LEU A 33 3.38 7.53 4.95
CA LEU A 33 3.29 8.74 4.12
C LEU A 33 4.55 8.96 3.26
N TYR A 34 5.71 8.53 3.75
CA TYR A 34 7.01 8.79 3.13
C TYR A 34 7.79 7.49 2.82
N ASP A 35 7.10 6.37 2.63
CA ASP A 35 7.69 5.04 2.39
C ASP A 35 8.72 4.60 3.47
N GLU A 36 8.60 5.15 4.67
CA GLU A 36 9.38 4.73 5.83
C GLU A 36 8.93 3.34 6.33
N PRO A 37 9.82 2.59 7.01
CA PRO A 37 9.44 1.33 7.61
C PRO A 37 8.25 1.51 8.56
N PRO A 38 7.18 0.70 8.44
CA PRO A 38 6.03 0.81 9.32
C PRO A 38 6.45 0.53 10.76
N LYS A 39 5.90 1.32 11.69
CA LYS A 39 6.17 1.17 13.14
C LYS A 39 5.92 -0.26 13.65
N TYR A 40 4.93 -0.95 13.09
CA TYR A 40 4.53 -2.29 13.52
C TYR A 40 4.87 -3.35 12.45
N PRO A 41 5.40 -4.53 12.85
CA PRO A 41 5.69 -5.62 11.91
C PRO A 41 4.42 -6.25 11.37
N ALA A 42 4.49 -6.96 10.24
CA ALA A 42 3.32 -7.53 9.56
C ALA A 42 2.47 -8.48 10.43
N ASN A 43 3.03 -9.06 11.49
CA ASN A 43 2.39 -10.02 12.37
C ASN A 43 1.99 -9.44 13.75
N PHE A 44 2.06 -8.12 13.95
CA PHE A 44 1.69 -7.49 15.21
C PHE A 44 0.23 -7.79 15.60
N LYS A 45 -0.04 -7.85 16.92
CA LYS A 45 -1.36 -8.27 17.44
C LYS A 45 -2.23 -7.11 17.91
N HIS A 46 -1.62 -6.05 18.40
CA HIS A 46 -2.30 -4.84 18.88
C HIS A 46 -1.31 -3.67 18.86
N PHE A 47 -1.82 -2.44 18.83
CA PHE A 47 -0.99 -1.25 18.99
C PHE A 47 -0.47 -1.12 20.42
N ASP A 48 0.62 -0.36 20.60
CA ASP A 48 1.25 -0.18 21.91
C ASP A 48 0.33 0.50 22.94
N TYR A 49 -0.65 1.27 22.47
CA TYR A 49 -1.61 1.99 23.33
C TYR A 49 -2.86 1.17 23.68
N VAL A 50 -2.95 -0.07 23.20
CA VAL A 50 -4.07 -0.96 23.50
C VAL A 50 -3.73 -1.80 24.72
N ASN A 51 -4.63 -1.82 25.70
CA ASN A 51 -4.63 -2.86 26.74
C ASN A 51 -5.34 -4.11 26.17
N PRO A 52 -4.62 -5.21 25.82
CA PRO A 52 -5.24 -6.41 25.27
C PRO A 52 -6.18 -7.09 26.28
N ASP A 53 -5.90 -6.92 27.57
CA ASP A 53 -6.66 -7.49 28.69
C ASP A 53 -7.77 -6.55 29.19
N ALA A 54 -8.14 -5.53 28.42
CA ALA A 54 -9.19 -4.59 28.81
C ALA A 54 -10.50 -5.35 29.13
N PRO A 55 -11.07 -5.18 30.34
CA PRO A 55 -12.33 -5.81 30.71
C PRO A 55 -13.43 -5.50 29.70
N LYS A 56 -14.23 -6.50 29.36
CA LYS A 56 -15.35 -6.34 28.43
C LYS A 56 -16.63 -6.09 29.22
N GLY A 57 -17.43 -5.10 28.78
CA GLY A 57 -18.70 -4.73 29.40
C GLY A 57 -18.72 -3.32 29.98
N GLY A 58 -19.79 -3.00 30.71
CA GLY A 58 -20.04 -1.67 31.27
C GLY A 58 -20.81 -0.73 30.32
N THR A 59 -20.95 0.53 30.71
CA THR A 59 -21.61 1.57 29.89
C THR A 59 -20.75 2.83 29.84
N PHE A 60 -20.30 3.18 28.64
CA PHE A 60 -19.68 4.48 28.37
C PHE A 60 -20.78 5.51 28.11
N ARG A 61 -20.79 6.61 28.87
CA ARG A 61 -21.71 7.73 28.69
C ARG A 61 -20.92 9.00 28.47
N GLN A 62 -21.08 9.61 27.30
CA GLN A 62 -20.41 10.85 26.92
C GLN A 62 -21.45 11.89 26.54
N SER A 63 -21.28 13.11 27.04
CA SER A 63 -22.05 14.28 26.61
C SER A 63 -21.39 14.95 25.40
N SER A 64 -22.20 15.50 24.50
CA SER A 64 -21.76 16.41 23.45
C SER A 64 -22.63 17.65 23.43
N PHE A 65 -22.10 18.76 22.89
CA PHE A 65 -22.86 19.99 22.68
C PHE A 65 -23.53 19.96 21.29
N GLY A 66 -24.74 20.51 21.21
CA GLY A 66 -25.55 20.53 19.97
C GLY A 66 -26.58 19.39 19.89
N GLY A 67 -27.20 19.24 18.71
CA GLY A 67 -28.15 18.17 18.39
C GLY A 67 -27.85 17.56 17.02
N PHE A 68 -28.48 16.44 16.71
CA PHE A 68 -28.42 15.82 15.38
C PHE A 68 -29.85 15.64 14.84
N ASP A 69 -30.04 15.86 13.54
CA ASP A 69 -31.29 15.62 12.82
C ASP A 69 -31.12 14.62 11.66
N SER A 70 -29.87 14.30 11.32
CA SER A 70 -29.47 13.31 10.33
C SER A 70 -28.48 12.32 10.93
N LEU A 71 -28.56 11.09 10.44
CA LEU A 71 -27.61 10.01 10.74
C LEU A 71 -26.72 9.69 9.54
N ASN A 72 -26.76 10.49 8.46
CA ASN A 72 -25.84 10.34 7.33
C ASN A 72 -24.59 11.20 7.55
N PRO A 73 -23.39 10.61 7.74
CA PRO A 73 -22.14 11.35 7.96
C PRO A 73 -21.34 11.62 6.67
N PHE A 74 -21.86 11.30 5.49
CA PHE A 74 -21.19 11.43 4.19
C PHE A 74 -21.99 12.25 3.19
#